data_AF-I5BVJ9-F1
#
_entry.id   AF-I5BVJ9-F1
#
_cell.length_a   1.000
_cell.length_b   1.000
_cell.length_c   1.000
_cell.angle_alpha   90.00
_cell.angle_beta   90.00
_cell.angle_gamma   90.00
#
_symmetry.space_group_name_H-M   'P 1'
#
loop_
_entity.id
_entity.type
_entity.pdbx_description
1 polymer ?
#
loop_
_entity_poly.entity_id
_entity_poly.type
_entity_poly.pdbx_seq_one_letter_code
_entity_poly.pdbx_strand_id
1 'polypeptide(L)'
;MAHGFSGTQQRSLARTAQGFADAGFAVFTFDYRSFGESEGTPRQVIDIAHQLKNWKAAVAFTLGLDGIDRDRIGLWGSSLSGAHVVHVAAHNPAIAAVIAQVPFNGFPSRVEGRSAAESIGLFWVAINDRARALLGHRPLYVPVVGRPGERAIITTERADTIVLALKGSHWENRVAPRVILDMFFWRSARFGGASPQNAAPCLPRRAGCAYAARAGPRDR
;
A
#
# COMPACT_ATOMS: atom_id res chain seq x y z
N MET A 1 -7.67 1.62 6.44
CA MET A 1 -6.82 0.57 5.85
C MET A 1 -6.72 0.82 4.34
N ALA A 2 -5.57 0.59 3.71
CA ALA A 2 -5.45 0.76 2.25
C ALA A 2 -4.59 -0.32 1.57
N HIS A 3 -4.94 -0.65 0.33
CA HIS A 3 -4.33 -1.70 -0.48
C HIS A 3 -2.90 -1.36 -0.93
N GLY A 4 -2.14 -2.36 -1.38
CA GLY A 4 -0.78 -2.18 -1.89
C GLY A 4 -0.72 -1.68 -3.33
N PHE A 5 0.46 -1.83 -3.95
CA PHE A 5 0.72 -1.42 -5.32
C PHE A 5 -0.37 -1.94 -6.29
N SER A 6 -1.02 -1.02 -7.02
CA SER A 6 -2.09 -1.27 -8.00
C SER A 6 -3.35 -2.01 -7.52
N GLY A 7 -3.45 -2.36 -6.23
CA GLY A 7 -4.58 -3.13 -5.70
C GLY A 7 -5.90 -2.35 -5.70
N THR A 8 -6.93 -2.97 -5.14
CA THR A 8 -8.21 -2.30 -4.83
C THR A 8 -8.75 -2.82 -3.49
N GLN A 9 -9.53 -2.00 -2.78
CA GLN A 9 -10.07 -2.33 -1.46
C GLN A 9 -10.92 -3.60 -1.48
N GLN A 10 -11.76 -3.75 -2.51
CA GLN A 10 -12.77 -4.80 -2.62
C GLN A 10 -12.16 -6.21 -2.52
N ARG A 11 -11.01 -6.43 -3.15
CA ARG A 11 -10.33 -7.73 -3.14
C ARG A 11 -9.23 -7.79 -2.08
N SER A 12 -8.40 -6.74 -1.99
CA SER A 12 -7.19 -6.80 -1.18
C SER A 12 -7.45 -6.65 0.32
N LEU A 13 -8.55 -6.01 0.73
CA LEU A 13 -8.78 -5.64 2.12
C LEU A 13 -9.95 -6.35 2.77
N ALA A 14 -10.95 -6.81 2.00
CA ALA A 14 -12.23 -7.29 2.53
C ALA A 14 -12.09 -8.29 3.70
N ARG A 15 -11.29 -9.35 3.54
CA ARG A 15 -11.11 -10.35 4.61
C ARG A 15 -10.46 -9.75 5.87
N THR A 16 -9.41 -8.95 5.70
CA THR A 16 -8.69 -8.36 6.84
C THR A 16 -9.56 -7.31 7.53
N ALA A 17 -10.28 -6.49 6.76
CA ALA A 17 -11.21 -5.50 7.28
C ALA A 17 -12.33 -6.17 8.09
N GLN A 18 -12.91 -7.26 7.57
CA GLN A 18 -13.92 -8.03 8.31
C GLN A 18 -13.35 -8.58 9.62
N GLY A 19 -12.14 -9.13 9.62
CA GLY A 19 -11.53 -9.64 10.85
C GLY A 19 -11.31 -8.56 11.93
N PHE A 20 -11.02 -7.33 11.55
CA PHE A 20 -10.97 -6.20 12.50
C PHE A 20 -12.37 -5.78 12.96
N ALA A 21 -13.36 -5.75 12.05
CA ALA A 21 -14.73 -5.45 12.40
C ALA A 21 -15.31 -6.46 13.40
N ASP A 22 -15.08 -7.76 13.17
CA ASP A 22 -15.50 -8.84 14.07
C ASP A 22 -14.83 -8.75 15.45
N ALA A 23 -13.64 -8.14 15.51
CA ALA A 23 -12.93 -7.88 16.76
C ALA A 23 -13.38 -6.58 17.47
N GLY A 24 -14.42 -5.90 16.97
CA GLY A 24 -15.02 -4.71 17.60
C GLY A 24 -14.40 -3.37 17.16
N PHE A 25 -13.65 -3.34 16.06
CA PHE A 25 -13.10 -2.09 15.52
C PHE A 25 -14.04 -1.48 14.46
N ALA A 26 -14.19 -0.16 14.46
CA ALA A 26 -14.69 0.55 13.28
C ALA A 26 -13.60 0.54 12.19
N VAL A 27 -13.94 0.04 11.00
CA VAL A 27 -12.97 -0.15 9.92
C VAL A 27 -13.36 0.67 8.70
N PHE A 28 -12.47 1.58 8.32
CA PHE A 28 -12.56 2.33 7.07
C PHE A 28 -11.54 1.80 6.05
N THR A 29 -11.99 1.39 4.87
CA THR A 29 -11.15 1.07 3.71
C THR A 29 -11.37 2.10 2.61
N PHE A 30 -10.37 2.29 1.74
CA PHE A 30 -10.52 3.14 0.55
C PHE A 30 -9.64 2.64 -0.60
N ASP A 31 -10.03 3.01 -1.82
CA ASP A 31 -9.17 2.95 -3.00
C ASP A 31 -8.37 4.25 -3.13
N TYR A 32 -7.12 4.16 -3.59
CA TYR A 32 -6.40 5.38 -3.92
C TYR A 32 -7.03 6.09 -5.12
N ARG A 33 -6.83 7.41 -5.22
CA ARG A 33 -7.19 8.18 -6.42
C ARG A 33 -6.71 7.45 -7.67
N SER A 34 -7.56 7.41 -8.71
CA SER A 34 -7.33 6.72 -9.98
C SER A 34 -7.39 5.18 -9.96
N PHE A 35 -7.79 4.56 -8.82
CA PHE A 35 -7.96 3.11 -8.67
C PHE A 35 -9.36 2.75 -8.19
N GLY A 36 -9.74 1.50 -8.47
CA GLY A 36 -11.00 0.91 -8.01
C GLY A 36 -12.21 1.82 -8.24
N GLU A 37 -12.97 2.06 -7.18
CA GLU A 37 -14.18 2.90 -7.20
C GLU A 37 -13.87 4.39 -7.01
N SER A 38 -12.66 4.72 -6.53
CA SER A 38 -12.28 6.12 -6.33
C SER A 38 -12.09 6.85 -7.64
N GLU A 39 -12.51 8.11 -7.67
CA GLU A 39 -12.32 8.99 -8.82
C GLU A 39 -10.84 9.25 -9.14
N GLY A 40 -10.59 9.82 -10.32
CA GLY A 40 -9.26 10.27 -10.70
C GLY A 40 -8.96 9.97 -12.15
N THR A 41 -8.41 10.97 -12.84
CA THR A 41 -7.88 10.84 -14.19
C THR A 41 -6.45 11.37 -14.24
N PRO A 42 -5.57 10.75 -15.04
CA PRO A 42 -5.75 9.44 -15.72
C PRO A 42 -5.84 8.25 -14.73
N ARG A 43 -6.47 7.13 -15.17
CA ARG A 43 -6.63 5.88 -14.39
C ARG A 43 -5.30 5.13 -14.23
N GLN A 44 -5.20 4.26 -13.23
CA GLN A 44 -4.05 3.36 -13.04
C GLN A 44 -2.69 4.08 -12.95
N VAL A 45 -2.69 5.27 -12.33
CA VAL A 45 -1.49 6.08 -12.09
C VAL A 45 -1.23 6.16 -10.60
N ILE A 46 -0.10 5.62 -10.18
CA ILE A 46 0.38 5.75 -8.80
C ILE A 46 1.27 6.99 -8.72
N ASP A 47 0.92 7.87 -7.78
CA ASP A 47 1.71 9.02 -7.39
C ASP A 47 1.82 9.00 -5.87
N ILE A 48 3.05 8.88 -5.35
CA ILE A 48 3.30 8.67 -3.92
C ILE A 48 2.81 9.87 -3.11
N ALA A 49 3.05 11.09 -3.57
CA ALA A 49 2.62 12.29 -2.87
C ALA A 49 1.09 12.39 -2.81
N HIS A 50 0.39 12.05 -3.90
CA HIS A 50 -1.06 11.99 -3.91
C HIS A 50 -1.60 10.87 -3.00
N GLN A 51 -0.98 9.69 -2.96
CA GLN A 51 -1.41 8.62 -2.06
C GLN A 51 -1.23 9.00 -0.58
N LEU A 52 -0.16 9.72 -0.23
CA LEU A 52 0.01 10.27 1.12
C LEU A 52 -1.06 11.33 1.46
N LYS A 53 -1.46 12.16 0.48
CA LYS A 53 -2.60 13.08 0.65
C LYS A 53 -3.92 12.31 0.83
N ASN A 54 -4.12 11.20 0.11
CA ASN A 54 -5.29 10.33 0.32
C ASN A 54 -5.31 9.75 1.74
N TRP A 55 -4.17 9.34 2.28
CA TRP A 55 -4.08 8.92 3.68
C TRP A 55 -4.47 10.02 4.66
N LYS A 56 -3.97 11.24 4.46
CA LYS A 56 -4.36 12.39 5.30
C LYS A 56 -5.86 12.67 5.22
N ALA A 57 -6.42 12.63 4.01
CA ALA A 57 -7.86 12.82 3.81
C ALA A 57 -8.69 11.70 4.45
N ALA A 58 -8.26 10.44 4.33
CA ALA A 58 -8.91 9.30 4.96
C ALA A 58 -8.93 9.42 6.49
N VAL A 59 -7.80 9.78 7.10
CA VAL A 59 -7.72 10.00 8.56
C VAL A 59 -8.64 11.15 8.99
N ALA A 60 -8.59 12.29 8.29
CA ALA A 60 -9.45 13.42 8.59
C ALA A 60 -10.94 13.08 8.47
N PHE A 61 -11.32 12.34 7.42
CA PHE A 61 -12.68 11.85 7.22
C PHE A 61 -13.12 10.95 8.38
N THR A 62 -12.31 9.96 8.76
CA THR A 62 -12.65 9.05 9.88
C THR A 62 -12.79 9.77 11.21
N LEU A 63 -11.98 10.80 11.46
CA LEU A 63 -12.07 11.63 12.67
C LEU A 63 -13.31 12.53 12.68
N GLY A 64 -14.00 12.69 11.55
CA GLY A 64 -15.25 13.45 11.44
C GLY A 64 -16.51 12.59 11.62
N LEU A 65 -16.38 11.28 11.78
CA LEU A 65 -17.51 10.37 11.98
C LEU A 65 -17.89 10.28 13.46
N ASP A 66 -19.19 10.23 13.73
CA ASP A 66 -19.71 10.02 15.08
C ASP A 66 -19.32 8.62 15.62
N GLY A 67 -19.08 8.54 16.93
CA GLY A 67 -18.72 7.29 17.60
C GLY A 67 -17.28 6.83 17.41
N ILE A 68 -16.42 7.62 16.75
CA ILE A 68 -14.99 7.34 16.62
C ILE A 68 -14.21 7.96 17.77
N ASP A 69 -13.51 7.13 18.53
CA ASP A 69 -12.55 7.56 19.54
C ASP A 69 -11.27 8.11 18.87
N ARG A 70 -11.04 9.41 19.02
CA ARG A 70 -9.96 10.15 18.37
C ARG A 70 -8.58 9.75 18.88
N ASP A 71 -8.49 9.19 20.09
CA ASP A 71 -7.23 8.76 20.71
C ASP A 71 -6.86 7.31 20.35
N ARG A 72 -7.73 6.62 19.60
CA ARG A 72 -7.58 5.19 19.25
C ARG A 72 -7.55 4.93 17.74
N ILE A 73 -6.97 5.85 16.97
CA ILE A 73 -6.84 5.70 15.51
C ILE A 73 -5.62 4.83 15.15
N GLY A 74 -5.89 3.70 14.49
CA GLY A 74 -4.87 2.81 13.93
C GLY A 74 -4.80 2.87 12.40
N LEU A 75 -3.60 2.75 11.84
CA LEU A 75 -3.39 2.63 10.39
C LEU A 75 -2.96 1.21 10.02
N TRP A 76 -3.53 0.69 8.93
CA TRP A 76 -3.14 -0.60 8.37
C TRP A 76 -2.86 -0.45 6.88
N GLY A 77 -1.71 -0.90 6.42
CA GLY A 77 -1.32 -0.84 5.02
C GLY A 77 -0.50 -2.05 4.59
N SER A 78 -0.71 -2.51 3.36
CA SER A 78 0.03 -3.63 2.77
C SER A 78 0.99 -3.15 1.67
N SER A 79 2.18 -3.74 1.57
CA SER A 79 3.17 -3.44 0.52
C SER A 79 3.49 -1.94 0.45
N LEU A 80 3.30 -1.27 -0.70
CA LEU A 80 3.52 0.17 -0.85
C LEU A 80 2.75 0.99 0.21
N SER A 81 1.52 0.59 0.53
CA SER A 81 0.72 1.22 1.56
C SER A 81 1.26 0.97 2.98
N GLY A 82 1.93 -0.17 3.20
CA GLY A 82 2.68 -0.44 4.43
C GLY A 82 3.79 0.59 4.66
N ALA A 83 4.47 1.03 3.59
CA ALA A 83 5.44 2.12 3.66
C ALA A 83 4.77 3.47 3.98
N HIS A 84 3.60 3.72 3.37
CA HIS A 84 2.85 4.95 3.58
C HIS A 84 2.35 5.11 5.01
N VAL A 85 1.78 4.06 5.61
CA VAL A 85 1.25 4.16 6.98
C VAL A 85 2.36 4.43 8.00
N VAL A 86 3.56 3.88 7.79
CA VAL A 86 4.74 4.21 8.61
C VAL A 86 5.10 5.68 8.46
N HIS A 87 5.17 6.18 7.21
CA HIS A 87 5.48 7.59 6.96
C HIS A 87 4.41 8.53 7.55
N VAL A 88 3.13 8.21 7.38
CA VAL A 88 2.01 9.04 7.88
C VAL A 88 2.03 9.12 9.40
N ALA A 89 2.21 8.00 10.09
CA ALA A 89 2.26 7.98 11.56
C ALA A 89 3.49 8.72 12.11
N ALA A 90 4.65 8.60 11.46
CA ALA A 90 5.85 9.34 11.86
C ALA A 90 5.67 10.87 11.84
N HIS A 91 4.70 11.38 11.07
CA HIS A 91 4.40 12.81 10.96
C HIS A 91 3.03 13.19 11.55
N ASN A 92 2.36 12.28 12.26
CA ASN A 92 1.04 12.52 12.84
C ASN A 92 0.91 11.86 14.22
N PRO A 93 1.07 12.63 15.31
CA PRO A 93 1.02 12.09 16.68
C PRO A 93 -0.37 11.57 17.09
N ALA A 94 -1.43 11.88 16.34
CA ALA A 94 -2.78 11.35 16.59
C ALA A 94 -2.93 9.87 16.20
N ILE A 95 -1.92 9.26 15.54
CA ILE A 95 -1.96 7.85 15.16
C ILE A 95 -1.44 7.00 16.32
N ALA A 96 -2.34 6.23 16.94
CA ALA A 96 -2.06 5.40 18.10
C ALA A 96 -1.34 4.09 17.74
N ALA A 97 -1.56 3.56 16.53
CA ALA A 97 -0.97 2.29 16.11
C ALA A 97 -0.77 2.19 14.59
N VAL A 98 0.23 1.41 14.16
CA VAL A 98 0.50 1.09 12.76
C VAL A 98 0.69 -0.40 12.57
N ILE A 99 0.00 -0.97 11.58
CA ILE A 99 0.24 -2.32 11.06
C ILE A 99 0.70 -2.19 9.62
N ALA A 100 2.02 -2.36 9.43
CA ALA A 100 2.65 -2.36 8.12
C ALA A 100 2.87 -3.80 7.65
N GLN A 101 1.94 -4.32 6.85
CA GLN A 101 2.04 -5.68 6.31
C GLN A 101 2.97 -5.69 5.09
N VAL A 102 4.03 -6.52 5.14
CA VAL A 102 5.01 -6.70 4.05
C VAL A 102 5.43 -5.37 3.38
N PRO A 103 5.82 -4.35 4.15
CA PRO A 103 5.94 -2.99 3.64
C PRO A 103 7.01 -2.88 2.57
N PHE A 104 6.76 -2.05 1.57
CA PHE A 104 7.79 -1.68 0.61
C PHE A 104 8.90 -0.88 1.32
N ASN A 105 10.15 -1.34 1.21
CA ASN A 105 11.31 -0.74 1.86
C ASN A 105 12.42 -0.37 0.86
N GLY A 106 12.08 -0.27 -0.42
CA GLY A 106 13.00 0.00 -1.52
C GLY A 106 13.07 -1.17 -2.51
N PHE A 107 13.65 -0.92 -3.69
CA PHE A 107 13.91 -1.99 -4.64
C PHE A 107 15.11 -2.83 -4.19
N PRO A 108 15.06 -4.16 -4.35
CA PRO A 108 16.22 -5.01 -4.14
C PRO A 108 17.30 -4.72 -5.20
N SER A 109 18.56 -5.01 -4.88
CA SER A 109 19.68 -4.89 -5.83
C SER A 109 19.49 -5.77 -7.08
N ARG A 110 18.69 -6.83 -6.96
CA ARG A 110 18.27 -7.70 -8.06
C ARG A 110 16.81 -8.09 -7.86
N VAL A 111 16.02 -7.96 -8.92
CA VAL A 111 14.64 -8.47 -8.96
C VAL A 111 14.71 -9.92 -9.44
N GLU A 112 14.31 -10.86 -8.59
CA GLU A 112 14.25 -12.27 -8.95
C GLU A 112 13.27 -12.48 -10.13
N GLY A 113 13.63 -13.37 -11.06
CA GLY A 113 12.81 -13.62 -12.25
C GLY A 113 12.85 -12.50 -13.31
N ARG A 114 13.81 -11.57 -13.24
CA ARG A 114 14.04 -10.54 -14.25
C ARG A 114 15.52 -10.39 -14.60
N SER A 115 15.83 -10.36 -15.89
CA SER A 115 17.16 -10.05 -16.43
C SER A 115 17.50 -8.55 -16.34
N ALA A 116 18.78 -8.23 -16.48
CA ALA A 116 19.22 -6.83 -16.54
C ALA A 116 18.61 -6.08 -17.73
N ALA A 117 18.54 -6.72 -18.90
CA ALA A 117 17.95 -6.14 -20.11
C ALA A 117 16.46 -5.81 -19.95
N GLU A 118 15.68 -6.71 -19.33
CA GLU A 118 14.27 -6.45 -19.02
C GLU A 118 14.11 -5.31 -18.01
N SER A 119 14.99 -5.22 -17.01
CA SER A 119 14.98 -4.14 -16.01
C SER A 119 15.27 -2.79 -16.66
N ILE A 120 16.28 -2.73 -17.54
CA ILE A 120 16.62 -1.55 -18.33
C ILE A 120 15.45 -1.16 -19.24
N GLY A 121 14.86 -2.14 -19.93
CA GLY A 121 13.71 -1.91 -20.80
C GLY A 121 12.51 -1.33 -20.05
N LEU A 122 12.20 -1.85 -18.86
CA LEU A 122 11.12 -1.32 -18.02
C LEU A 122 11.42 0.10 -17.52
N PHE A 123 12.66 0.36 -17.10
CA PHE A 123 13.10 1.69 -16.69
C PHE A 123 13.01 2.70 -17.84
N TRP A 124 13.36 2.30 -19.06
CA TRP A 124 13.20 3.16 -20.24
C TRP A 124 11.75 3.54 -20.51
N VAL A 125 10.83 2.58 -20.41
CA VAL A 125 9.39 2.89 -20.55
C VAL A 125 8.92 3.81 -19.43
N ALA A 126 9.42 3.66 -18.20
CA ALA A 126 9.11 4.56 -17.09
C ALA A 126 9.58 6.01 -17.34
N ILE A 127 10.79 6.20 -17.85
CA ILE A 127 11.31 7.52 -18.25
C ILE A 127 10.46 8.13 -19.35
N ASN A 128 10.16 7.36 -20.40
CA ASN A 128 9.34 7.83 -21.51
C ASN A 128 7.93 8.22 -21.04
N ASP A 129 7.32 7.43 -20.16
CA ASP A 129 6.02 7.74 -19.58
C ASP A 129 6.06 9.00 -18.70
N ARG A 130 7.14 9.23 -17.95
CA ARG A 130 7.35 10.48 -17.19
C ARG A 130 7.43 11.69 -18.11
N ALA A 131 8.25 11.62 -19.17
CA ALA A 131 8.38 12.71 -20.14
C ALA A 131 7.03 13.03 -20.81
N ARG A 132 6.28 11.99 -21.21
CA ARG A 132 4.93 12.14 -21.76
C ARG A 132 3.97 12.82 -20.79
N ALA A 133 4.01 12.45 -19.52
CA ALA A 133 3.16 13.07 -18.49
C ALA A 133 3.47 14.57 -18.32
N LEU A 134 4.75 14.96 -18.37
CA LEU A 134 5.16 16.36 -18.32
C LEU A 134 4.69 17.17 -19.53
N LEU A 135 4.57 16.52 -20.69
CA LEU A 135 4.03 17.10 -21.92
C LEU A 135 2.48 17.03 -22.01
N GLY A 136 1.80 16.62 -20.94
CA GLY A 136 0.33 16.52 -20.92
C GLY A 136 -0.26 15.36 -21.73
N HIS A 137 0.57 14.41 -22.19
CA HIS A 137 0.10 13.26 -22.95
C HIS A 137 -0.51 12.18 -22.05
N ARG A 138 -1.33 11.32 -22.68
CA ARG A 138 -1.90 10.13 -22.01
C ARG A 138 -0.78 9.18 -21.56
N PRO A 139 -0.94 8.51 -20.39
CA PRO A 139 0.05 7.58 -19.88
C PRO A 139 0.29 6.42 -20.83
N LEU A 140 1.54 5.93 -20.86
CA LEU A 140 1.85 4.57 -21.26
C LEU A 140 1.47 3.65 -20.12
N TYR A 141 1.06 2.43 -20.46
CA TYR A 141 0.75 1.41 -19.48
C TYR A 141 1.57 0.16 -19.74
N VAL A 142 1.99 -0.49 -18.67
CA VAL A 142 2.54 -1.85 -18.67
C VAL A 142 1.67 -2.74 -17.79
N PRO A 143 1.61 -4.05 -18.04
CA PRO A 143 0.95 -4.98 -17.12
C PRO A 143 1.55 -4.89 -15.73
N VAL A 144 0.69 -5.01 -14.70
CA VAL A 144 1.16 -5.15 -13.32
C VAL A 144 1.79 -6.54 -13.15
N VAL A 145 1.09 -7.57 -13.62
CA VAL A 145 1.52 -8.96 -13.59
C VAL A 145 1.57 -9.48 -15.03
N GLY A 146 2.70 -10.09 -15.40
CA GLY A 146 2.90 -10.72 -16.70
C GLY A 146 3.71 -12.01 -16.59
N ARG A 147 3.81 -12.74 -17.70
CA ARG A 147 4.64 -13.95 -17.80
C ARG A 147 6.12 -13.60 -17.82
N PRO A 148 7.03 -14.52 -17.48
CA PRO A 148 8.47 -14.31 -17.69
C PRO A 148 8.76 -13.93 -19.14
N GLY A 149 9.64 -12.94 -19.36
CA GLY A 149 9.90 -12.36 -20.69
C GLY A 149 8.98 -11.20 -21.08
N GLU A 150 7.83 -11.03 -20.42
CA GLU A 150 6.94 -9.88 -20.68
C GLU A 150 7.39 -8.63 -19.94
N ARG A 151 7.14 -7.47 -20.54
CA ARG A 151 7.42 -6.17 -19.93
C ARG A 151 6.33 -5.81 -18.91
N ALA A 152 6.38 -6.43 -17.74
CA ALA A 152 5.45 -6.21 -16.63
C ALA A 152 6.17 -5.74 -15.35
N ILE A 153 5.42 -5.17 -14.39
CA ILE A 153 5.99 -4.78 -13.08
C ILE A 153 6.43 -5.99 -12.27
N ILE A 154 5.68 -7.08 -12.32
CA ILE A 154 5.95 -8.37 -11.69
C ILE A 154 5.83 -9.44 -12.77
N THR A 155 6.85 -10.31 -12.88
CA THR A 155 6.86 -11.44 -13.80
C THR A 155 6.77 -12.74 -13.01
N THR A 156 5.86 -13.64 -13.39
CA THR A 156 5.69 -14.93 -12.70
C THR A 156 5.02 -15.96 -13.62
N GLU A 157 5.39 -17.22 -13.48
CA GLU A 157 4.74 -18.35 -14.16
C GLU A 157 3.24 -18.45 -13.84
N ARG A 158 2.80 -17.88 -12.71
CA ARG A 158 1.39 -17.90 -12.25
C ARG A 158 0.60 -16.66 -12.68
N ALA A 159 1.09 -15.88 -13.65
CA ALA A 159 0.50 -14.60 -14.02
C ALA A 159 -0.98 -14.73 -14.38
N ASP A 160 -1.32 -15.71 -15.22
CA ASP A 160 -2.70 -15.94 -15.65
C ASP A 160 -3.62 -16.32 -14.49
N THR A 161 -3.12 -17.10 -13.52
CA THR A 161 -3.87 -17.45 -12.33
C THR A 161 -4.21 -16.20 -11.50
N ILE A 162 -3.24 -15.28 -11.33
CA ILE A 162 -3.45 -14.05 -10.58
C ILE A 162 -4.46 -13.15 -11.29
N VAL A 163 -4.28 -12.96 -12.60
CA VAL A 163 -5.18 -12.12 -13.40
C VAL A 163 -6.60 -12.70 -13.40
N LEU A 164 -6.74 -14.02 -13.56
CA LEU A 164 -8.03 -14.69 -13.53
C LEU A 164 -8.71 -14.60 -12.16
N ALA A 165 -7.94 -14.76 -11.06
CA ALA A 165 -8.46 -14.66 -9.70
C ALA A 165 -9.01 -13.26 -9.36
N LEU A 166 -8.49 -12.22 -10.01
CA LEU A 166 -8.92 -10.83 -9.83
C LEU A 166 -9.93 -10.37 -10.89
N LYS A 167 -10.24 -11.20 -11.89
CA LYS A 167 -11.24 -10.93 -12.91
C LYS A 167 -12.62 -10.68 -12.27
N GLY A 168 -13.38 -9.76 -12.85
CA GLY A 168 -14.69 -9.35 -12.33
C GLY A 168 -14.65 -8.44 -11.10
N SER A 169 -13.48 -7.97 -10.68
CA SER A 169 -13.35 -6.87 -9.71
C SER A 169 -13.01 -5.55 -10.42
N HIS A 170 -12.96 -4.45 -9.66
CA HIS A 170 -12.49 -3.16 -10.17
C HIS A 170 -10.97 -3.08 -10.40
N TRP A 171 -10.25 -4.17 -10.20
CA TRP A 171 -8.81 -4.23 -10.45
C TRP A 171 -8.51 -4.36 -11.96
N GLU A 172 -7.49 -3.66 -12.43
CA GLU A 172 -7.03 -3.72 -13.81
C GLU A 172 -5.56 -4.18 -13.86
N ASN A 173 -5.23 -5.11 -14.76
CA ASN A 173 -3.84 -5.55 -14.95
C ASN A 173 -3.03 -4.54 -15.79
N ARG A 174 -2.95 -3.29 -15.35
CA ARG A 174 -2.13 -2.25 -15.98
C ARG A 174 -1.77 -1.15 -14.99
N VAL A 175 -0.63 -0.52 -15.19
CA VAL A 175 -0.20 0.66 -14.40
C VAL A 175 0.73 1.54 -15.22
N ALA A 176 0.69 2.85 -14.97
CA ALA A 176 1.65 3.78 -15.55
C ALA A 176 3.04 3.55 -14.94
N PRO A 177 4.06 3.18 -15.74
CA PRO A 177 5.34 2.71 -15.22
C PRO A 177 6.19 3.82 -14.60
N ARG A 178 5.87 5.10 -14.80
CA ARG A 178 6.61 6.22 -14.21
C ARG A 178 6.71 6.18 -12.68
N VAL A 179 5.81 5.47 -12.00
CA VAL A 179 5.89 5.25 -10.54
C VAL A 179 7.19 4.57 -10.11
N ILE A 180 7.80 3.76 -10.99
CA ILE A 180 9.08 3.09 -10.70
C ILE A 180 10.16 4.12 -10.34
N LEU A 181 10.14 5.29 -10.99
CA LEU A 181 11.08 6.38 -10.73
C LEU A 181 10.88 6.95 -9.31
N ASP A 182 9.63 7.14 -8.90
CA ASP A 182 9.32 7.69 -7.57
C ASP A 182 9.62 6.66 -6.46
N MET A 183 9.27 5.40 -6.70
CA MET A 183 9.55 4.30 -5.78
C MET A 183 11.04 4.06 -5.56
N PHE A 184 11.89 4.35 -6.54
CA PHE A 184 13.33 4.22 -6.40
C PHE A 184 13.90 5.12 -5.29
N PHE A 185 13.35 6.33 -5.16
CA PHE A 185 13.75 7.30 -4.12
C PHE A 185 12.93 7.18 -2.84
N TRP A 186 11.80 6.46 -2.88
CA TRP A 186 10.93 6.28 -1.72
C TRP A 186 11.53 5.30 -0.71
N ARG A 187 11.99 5.85 0.43
CA ARG A 187 12.49 5.09 1.59
C ARG A 187 11.72 5.50 2.84
N SER A 188 10.80 4.65 3.30
CA SER A 188 10.05 4.86 4.55
C SER A 188 10.96 4.89 5.78
N ALA A 189 12.05 4.12 5.78
CA ALA A 189 12.96 3.97 6.92
C ALA A 189 13.80 5.21 7.27
N ARG A 190 13.92 6.21 6.39
CA ARG A 190 14.71 7.43 6.68
C ARG A 190 14.00 8.43 7.59
N PHE A 191 12.72 8.23 7.87
CA PHE A 191 11.92 9.14 8.70
C PHE A 191 11.76 8.66 10.15
N GLY A 192 12.39 7.52 10.52
CA GLY A 192 12.36 6.97 11.88
C GLY A 192 13.25 7.67 12.91
N GLY A 193 13.68 8.92 12.66
CA GLY A 193 14.60 9.69 13.52
C GLY A 193 14.02 10.11 14.87
N ALA A 194 12.70 9.99 15.06
CA ALA A 194 12.06 10.15 16.37
C ALA A 194 10.71 9.40 16.35
N SER A 195 10.69 8.14 16.77
CA SER A 195 9.43 7.47 17.12
C SER A 195 9.44 7.17 18.61
N PRO A 196 8.39 7.54 19.37
CA PRO A 196 8.19 7.02 20.72
C PRO A 196 7.90 5.53 20.61
N GLN A 197 8.85 4.71 21.07
CA GLN A 197 8.83 3.33 21.60
C GLN A 197 7.81 2.24 21.13
N ASN A 198 6.85 2.47 20.22
CA ASN A 198 5.76 1.51 19.94
C ASN A 198 5.70 0.97 18.50
N ALA A 199 6.69 1.25 17.65
CA ALA A 199 6.77 0.65 16.32
C ALA A 199 7.49 -0.72 16.37
N ALA A 200 6.81 -1.76 16.86
CA ALA A 200 7.30 -3.14 16.75
C ALA A 200 6.81 -3.75 15.42
N PRO A 201 7.70 -4.14 14.49
CA PRO A 201 7.30 -4.94 13.35
C PRO A 201 6.86 -6.34 13.83
N CYS A 202 5.58 -6.68 13.65
CA CYS A 202 5.11 -8.05 13.85
C CYS A 202 5.70 -8.96 12.76
N LEU A 203 6.87 -9.53 13.03
CA LEU A 203 7.41 -10.66 12.29
C LEU A 203 6.72 -11.94 12.79
N PRO A 204 6.25 -12.84 11.89
CA PRO A 204 5.69 -14.11 12.31
C PRO A 204 6.83 -15.01 12.78
N ARG A 205 7.16 -14.97 14.08
CA ARG A 205 7.93 -16.05 14.69
C ARG A 205 6.96 -17.16 15.11
N ARG A 206 7.24 -18.36 14.62
CA ARG A 206 6.58 -19.61 14.98
C ARG A 206 6.52 -19.77 16.51
N ALA A 207 5.38 -20.29 16.97
CA ALA A 207 5.07 -20.85 18.29
C ALA A 207 4.97 -19.86 19.47
N GLY A 208 3.77 -19.83 20.07
CA GLY A 208 3.56 -19.45 21.48
C GLY A 208 3.10 -18.02 21.76
N CYS A 209 1.88 -17.64 21.37
CA CYS A 209 1.20 -16.50 22.00
C CYS A 209 0.72 -16.89 23.40
N ALA A 210 1.56 -16.68 24.42
CA ALA A 210 1.09 -16.55 25.79
C ALA A 210 0.61 -15.10 25.99
N TYR A 211 -0.72 -14.93 26.12
CA TYR A 211 -1.32 -13.71 26.63
C TYR A 211 -0.85 -13.49 28.07
N ALA A 212 -0.24 -12.34 28.35
CA ALA A 212 -0.05 -11.85 29.70
C ALA A 212 -0.44 -10.37 29.76
N ALA A 213 -1.73 -10.11 29.85
CA ALA A 213 -2.24 -8.85 30.39
C ALA A 213 -2.83 -9.18 31.77
N ARG A 214 -2.00 -9.08 32.81
CA ARG A 214 -2.48 -8.95 34.18
C ARG A 214 -2.85 -7.47 34.39
N ALA A 215 -4.13 -7.21 34.61
CA ALA A 215 -4.58 -6.06 35.38
C ALA A 215 -5.72 -6.57 36.28
N GLY A 216 -5.47 -6.59 37.58
CA GLY A 216 -6.45 -6.96 38.61
C GLY A 216 -7.55 -5.89 38.77
N PRO A 217 -8.57 -6.18 39.60
CA PRO A 217 -9.77 -5.35 39.72
C PRO A 217 -9.48 -4.07 40.50
N ARG A 218 -10.08 -2.95 40.08
CA ARG A 218 -10.20 -1.74 40.89
C ARG A 218 -11.62 -1.69 41.46
N ASP A 219 -11.75 -2.11 42.71
CA ASP A 219 -12.79 -1.60 43.61
C ASP A 219 -12.32 -0.27 44.20
N ARG A 220 -13.15 0.76 44.09
CA ARG A 220 -13.74 1.54 45.20
C ARG A 220 -14.72 2.56 44.63
#